data_AF-A0A3B5L5N5-F1
#
_entry.id   AF-A0A3B5L5N5-F1
#
_cell.length_a   1.000
_cell.length_b   1.000
_cell.length_c   1.000
_cell.angle_alpha   90.00
_cell.angle_beta   90.00
_cell.angle_gamma   90.00
#
_symmetry.space_group_name_H-M   'P 1'
#
loop_
_entity.id
_entity.type
_entity.pdbx_description
1 polymer ?
#
loop_
_entity_poly.entity_id
_entity_poly.type
_entity_poly.pdbx_seq_one_letter_code
_entity_poly.pdbx_strand_id
1 'polypeptide(L)'
;MEDGTCRLVATLPQLDERRCPDMFRCSDEVSYWLHENEERKQQIVALKETISELQEELRNHRHRIKVLELQQSEEKRHLNISLEQRFHELEVHYAEASSLLHLQGTLILDLQAEIQHVGNCPIDCASIYYNGVRRSGLYTVVPLLASMPVEVYCDMDTDGGWTVIQRRVDGSVSFDRSWREYRDGFGDLHSEFWLGNNHIHELSTQGDYSLRIDLEDWSIQHKHALYQSFVEDEEHQYRLHVSGFSGTVQDSFGWYHDKQHFSTPDTGNICAEISHGGWWYNQCFYANLNGVYYRGGHYTPKGRGSLGPDGIVWYSWKDSDYYSLRKVSMMIRPRSFHTRLSP
;
A
#
# COMPACT_ATOMS: atom_id res chain seq x y z
N MET A 1 44.87 10.68 98.99
CA MET A 1 44.04 11.72 99.65
C MET A 1 42.61 11.22 99.60
N GLU A 2 42.02 11.09 100.78
CA GLU A 2 40.60 10.79 101.08
C GLU A 2 40.07 9.38 100.75
N ASP A 3 40.51 8.41 101.57
CA ASP A 3 39.84 7.13 101.80
C ASP A 3 38.49 7.35 102.51
N GLY A 4 37.40 7.18 101.77
CA GLY A 4 36.00 7.27 102.23
C GLY A 4 35.53 6.08 103.07
N THR A 5 36.28 5.70 104.10
CA THR A 5 35.90 4.63 105.04
C THR A 5 34.87 5.12 106.07
N CYS A 6 33.62 4.67 105.94
CA CYS A 6 32.61 4.81 106.99
C CYS A 6 32.92 3.87 108.17
N ARG A 7 33.17 4.47 109.34
CA ARG A 7 33.47 3.79 110.60
C ARG A 7 32.17 3.53 111.37
N LEU A 8 31.73 2.28 111.42
CA LEU A 8 30.62 1.85 112.28
C LEU A 8 31.12 1.74 113.73
N VAL A 9 30.63 2.64 114.58
CA VAL A 9 30.84 2.62 116.03
C VAL A 9 29.66 1.89 116.66
N ALA A 10 29.92 0.73 117.27
CA ALA A 10 28.93 0.00 118.05
C ALA A 10 28.99 0.45 119.50
N THR A 11 27.94 1.12 119.97
CA THR A 11 27.72 1.44 121.38
C THR A 11 27.07 0.22 122.05
N LEU A 12 27.77 -0.38 123.02
CA LEU A 12 27.21 -1.42 123.90
C LEU A 12 26.19 -0.78 124.85
N PRO A 13 24.93 -1.26 124.92
CA PRO A 13 24.04 -0.88 126.00
C PRO A 13 24.50 -1.55 127.31
N GLN A 14 24.33 -0.79 128.40
CA GLN A 14 24.66 -1.20 129.75
C GLN A 14 23.90 -2.46 130.16
N LEU A 15 24.61 -3.37 130.83
CA LEU A 15 24.02 -4.52 131.52
C LEU A 15 23.06 -4.01 132.60
N ASP A 16 21.79 -4.37 132.44
CA ASP A 16 20.88 -4.46 133.58
C ASP A 16 20.47 -5.93 133.73
N GLU A 17 20.68 -6.43 134.94
CA GLU A 17 20.57 -7.83 135.33
C GLU A 17 19.21 -8.42 134.94
N ARG A 18 19.20 -9.46 134.08
CA ARG A 18 18.14 -10.49 134.08
C ARG A 18 18.55 -11.73 133.29
N ARG A 19 18.63 -12.83 134.05
CA ARG A 19 18.36 -14.25 133.72
C ARG A 19 18.97 -14.80 132.42
N CYS A 20 19.86 -15.79 132.59
CA CYS A 20 20.29 -16.70 131.53
C CYS A 20 19.08 -17.20 130.69
N PRO A 21 19.05 -16.99 129.36
CA PRO A 21 18.07 -17.63 128.51
C PRO A 21 18.51 -19.04 128.13
N ASP A 22 17.56 -19.97 128.24
CA ASP A 22 17.65 -21.38 127.91
C ASP A 22 18.25 -21.67 126.53
N MET A 23 19.22 -22.59 126.55
CA MET A 23 19.92 -23.19 125.41
C MET A 23 18.97 -23.90 124.40
N PHE A 24 17.68 -24.07 124.73
CA PHE A 24 16.69 -24.81 123.94
C PHE A 24 15.91 -23.95 122.93
N ARG A 25 15.86 -22.61 123.02
CA ARG A 25 15.12 -21.78 122.02
C ARG A 25 15.91 -21.48 120.74
N CYS A 26 17.25 -21.59 120.77
CA CYS A 26 18.08 -21.45 119.57
C CYS A 26 18.02 -22.67 118.64
N SER A 27 17.52 -23.82 119.11
CA SER A 27 17.38 -25.05 118.31
C SER A 27 16.29 -24.92 117.23
N ASP A 28 15.14 -24.37 117.60
CA ASP A 28 13.96 -24.33 116.74
C ASP A 28 14.07 -23.26 115.64
N GLU A 29 14.63 -22.09 115.95
CA GLU A 29 14.88 -21.03 114.97
C GLU A 29 15.96 -21.44 113.95
N VAL A 30 17.02 -22.12 114.40
CA VAL A 30 18.06 -22.65 113.50
C VAL A 30 17.49 -23.74 112.59
N SER A 31 16.60 -24.59 113.10
CA SER A 31 15.94 -25.65 112.31
C SER A 31 14.99 -25.07 111.26
N TYR A 32 14.23 -24.02 111.59
CA TYR A 32 13.38 -23.29 110.65
C TYR A 32 14.21 -22.67 109.51
N TRP A 33 15.28 -21.95 109.85
CA TRP A 33 16.16 -21.34 108.86
C TRP A 33 16.91 -22.35 108.00
N LEU A 34 17.28 -23.51 108.55
CA LEU A 34 17.87 -24.62 107.78
C LEU A 34 16.88 -25.18 106.75
N HIS A 35 15.62 -25.38 107.15
CA HIS A 35 14.57 -25.85 106.23
C HIS A 35 14.31 -24.82 105.12
N GLU A 36 14.19 -23.53 105.48
CA GLU A 36 13.97 -22.46 104.50
C GLU A 36 15.17 -22.30 103.54
N ASN A 37 16.41 -22.48 104.03
CA ASN A 37 17.59 -22.48 103.16
C ASN A 37 17.61 -23.69 102.22
N GLU A 38 17.20 -24.87 102.68
CA GLU A 38 17.14 -26.06 101.81
C GLU A 38 16.04 -25.90 100.76
N GLU A 39 14.90 -25.28 101.11
CA GLU A 39 13.83 -24.96 100.15
C GLU A 39 14.29 -23.93 99.11
N ARG A 40 14.97 -22.85 99.53
CA ARG A 40 15.57 -21.87 98.60
C ARG A 40 16.62 -22.50 97.71
N LYS A 41 17.41 -23.44 98.23
CA LYS A 41 18.41 -24.19 97.46
C LYS A 41 17.74 -25.09 96.42
N GLN A 42 16.64 -25.76 96.76
CA GLN A 42 15.83 -26.52 95.79
C GLN A 42 15.24 -25.60 94.72
N GLN A 43 14.73 -24.43 95.08
CA GLN A 43 14.24 -23.43 94.12
C GLN A 43 15.35 -22.93 93.19
N ILE A 44 16.57 -22.70 93.71
CA ILE A 44 17.73 -22.32 92.88
C ILE A 44 18.11 -23.43 91.91
N VAL A 45 18.02 -24.70 92.31
CA VAL A 45 18.30 -25.84 91.43
C VAL A 45 17.26 -25.92 90.31
N ALA A 46 15.97 -25.81 90.63
CA ALA A 46 14.90 -25.77 89.63
C ALA A 46 15.03 -24.56 88.69
N LEU A 47 15.44 -23.40 89.22
CA LEU A 47 15.71 -22.21 88.41
C LEU A 47 16.92 -22.43 87.48
N LYS A 48 17.96 -23.14 87.93
CA LYS A 48 19.11 -23.49 87.07
C LYS A 48 18.73 -24.46 85.95
N GLU A 49 17.86 -25.42 86.23
CA GLU A 49 17.35 -26.36 85.23
C GLU A 49 16.52 -25.62 84.18
N THR A 50 15.55 -24.80 84.59
CA THR A 50 14.76 -23.97 83.67
C THR A 50 15.61 -22.97 82.88
N ILE A 51 16.64 -22.36 83.48
CA ILE A 51 17.59 -21.52 82.74
C ILE A 51 18.35 -22.34 81.69
N SER A 52 18.73 -23.58 82.01
CA SER A 52 19.43 -24.46 81.07
C SER A 52 18.53 -24.87 79.89
N GLU A 53 17.26 -25.17 80.16
CA GLU A 53 16.25 -25.43 79.13
C GLU A 53 16.03 -24.22 78.23
N LEU A 54 15.86 -23.03 78.81
CA LEU A 54 15.71 -21.78 78.06
C LEU A 54 16.95 -21.45 77.23
N GLN A 55 18.16 -21.75 77.72
CA GLN A 55 19.39 -21.57 76.97
C GLN A 55 19.45 -22.49 75.75
N GLU A 56 18.98 -23.73 75.87
CA GLU A 56 18.93 -24.68 74.76
C GLU A 56 17.85 -24.30 73.75
N GLU A 57 16.67 -23.86 74.20
CA GLU A 57 15.64 -23.27 73.34
C GLU A 57 16.16 -22.04 72.60
N LEU A 58 16.90 -21.15 73.26
CA LEU A 58 17.50 -19.98 72.63
C LEU A 58 18.57 -20.37 71.58
N ARG A 59 19.33 -21.44 71.82
CA ARG A 59 20.26 -22.00 70.82
C ARG A 59 19.52 -22.55 69.61
N ASN A 60 18.46 -23.33 69.85
CA ASN A 60 17.61 -23.87 68.78
C ASN A 60 16.96 -22.77 67.95
N HIS A 61 16.40 -21.73 68.59
CA HIS A 61 15.82 -20.59 67.90
C HIS A 61 16.87 -19.83 67.08
N ARG A 62 18.07 -19.61 67.62
CA ARG A 62 19.18 -18.99 66.86
C ARG A 62 19.57 -19.81 65.65
N HIS A 63 19.61 -21.14 65.76
CA HIS A 63 19.89 -22.01 64.62
C HIS A 63 18.80 -21.90 63.55
N ARG A 64 17.52 -21.94 63.96
CA ARG A 64 16.38 -21.78 63.04
C ARG A 64 16.38 -20.45 62.32
N ILE A 65 16.67 -19.35 63.01
CA ILE A 65 16.81 -18.02 62.39
C ILE A 65 17.90 -18.03 61.33
N LYS A 66 19.07 -18.60 61.64
CA LYS A 66 20.19 -18.65 60.70
C LYS A 66 19.89 -19.48 59.45
N VAL A 67 19.15 -20.58 59.60
CA VAL A 67 18.67 -21.39 58.46
C VAL A 67 17.69 -20.58 57.59
N LEU A 68 16.73 -19.89 58.22
CA LEU A 68 15.75 -19.07 57.49
C LEU A 68 16.43 -17.90 56.74
N GLU A 69 17.44 -17.26 57.34
CA GLU A 69 18.24 -16.21 56.69
C GLU A 69 18.98 -16.73 55.46
N LEU A 70 19.58 -17.94 55.55
CA LEU A 70 20.26 -18.58 54.42
C LEU A 70 19.28 -18.93 53.29
N GLN A 71 18.13 -19.53 53.62
CA GLN A 71 17.09 -19.85 52.64
C GLN A 71 16.59 -18.59 51.94
N GLN A 72 16.32 -17.52 52.69
CA GLN A 72 15.89 -16.25 52.11
C GLN A 72 16.97 -15.62 51.21
N SER A 73 18.25 -15.77 51.56
CA SER A 73 19.36 -15.31 50.72
C SER A 73 19.46 -16.09 49.41
N GLU A 74 19.26 -17.42 49.44
CA GLU A 74 19.26 -18.26 48.25
C GLU A 74 18.07 -17.97 47.33
N GLU A 75 16.87 -17.84 47.88
CA GLU A 75 15.66 -17.49 47.13
C GLU A 75 15.81 -16.13 46.43
N LYS A 76 16.30 -15.10 47.14
CA LYS A 76 16.59 -13.78 46.54
C LYS A 76 17.59 -13.88 45.40
N ARG A 77 18.63 -14.70 45.56
CA ARG A 77 19.66 -14.91 44.53
C ARG A 77 19.06 -15.60 43.30
N HIS A 78 18.25 -16.63 43.49
CA HIS A 78 17.53 -17.29 42.40
C HIS A 78 16.57 -16.34 41.68
N LEU A 79 15.84 -15.51 42.42
CA LEU A 79 14.94 -14.51 41.84
C LEU A 79 15.71 -13.48 41.02
N ASN A 80 16.84 -12.98 41.51
CA ASN A 80 17.70 -12.04 40.78
C ASN A 80 18.24 -12.66 39.49
N ILE A 81 18.77 -13.89 39.54
CA ILE A 81 19.28 -14.59 38.34
C ILE A 81 18.15 -14.78 37.31
N SER A 82 16.95 -15.18 37.74
CA SER A 82 15.80 -15.35 36.85
C SER A 82 15.35 -14.02 36.24
N LEU A 83 15.37 -12.94 37.02
CA LEU A 83 15.03 -11.61 36.54
C LEU A 83 16.06 -11.08 35.53
N GLU A 84 17.35 -11.28 35.78
CA GLU A 84 18.44 -10.93 34.86
C GLU A 84 18.31 -11.68 33.53
N GLN A 85 18.02 -12.98 33.57
CA GLN A 85 17.77 -13.77 32.36
C GLN A 85 16.58 -13.24 31.56
N ARG A 86 15.46 -12.95 32.22
CA ARG A 86 14.28 -12.36 31.57
C ARG A 86 14.55 -10.97 31.01
N PHE A 87 15.38 -10.17 31.68
CA PHE A 87 15.78 -8.86 31.21
C PHE A 87 16.62 -8.98 29.93
N HIS A 88 17.57 -9.92 29.91
CA HIS A 88 18.39 -10.18 28.73
C HIS A 88 17.56 -10.70 27.55
N GLU A 89 16.61 -11.61 27.77
CA GLU A 89 15.65 -12.06 26.74
C GLU A 89 14.83 -10.87 26.19
N LEU A 90 14.38 -9.97 27.07
CA LEU A 90 13.64 -8.78 26.67
C LEU A 90 14.50 -7.80 25.87
N GLU A 91 15.78 -7.63 26.22
CA GLU A 91 16.74 -6.80 25.46
C GLU A 91 16.95 -7.34 24.04
N VAL A 92 17.10 -8.66 23.90
CA VAL A 92 17.23 -9.32 22.59
C VAL A 92 15.97 -9.09 21.76
N HIS A 93 14.79 -9.36 22.31
CA HIS A 93 13.52 -9.13 21.60
C HIS A 93 13.29 -7.66 21.25
N TYR A 94 13.70 -6.72 22.12
CA TYR A 94 13.63 -5.30 21.83
C TYR A 94 14.54 -4.92 20.65
N ALA A 95 15.77 -5.46 20.60
CA ALA A 95 16.69 -5.23 19.50
C ALA A 95 16.17 -5.80 18.17
N GLU A 96 15.57 -6.99 18.19
CA GLU A 96 14.92 -7.60 17.03
C GLU A 96 13.74 -6.75 16.54
N ALA A 97 12.85 -6.35 17.46
CA ALA A 97 11.70 -5.51 17.13
C ALA A 97 12.12 -4.14 16.59
N SER A 98 13.17 -3.54 17.14
CA SER A 98 13.73 -2.27 16.65
C SER A 98 14.31 -2.43 15.23
N SER A 99 15.00 -3.53 14.97
CA SER A 99 15.54 -3.85 13.64
C SER A 99 14.42 -4.05 12.62
N LEU A 100 13.37 -4.79 12.99
CA LEU A 100 12.19 -4.97 12.15
C LEU A 100 11.46 -3.66 11.87
N LEU A 101 11.32 -2.79 12.87
CA LEU A 101 10.71 -1.47 12.71
C LEU A 101 11.52 -0.59 11.75
N HIS A 102 12.85 -0.66 11.83
CA HIS A 102 13.74 0.06 10.91
C HIS A 102 13.64 -0.47 9.46
N LEU A 103 13.62 -1.79 9.29
CA LEU A 103 13.37 -2.44 8.00
C LEU A 103 12.00 -2.06 7.42
N GLN A 104 10.96 -2.03 8.25
CA GLN A 104 9.63 -1.61 7.83
C GLN A 104 9.62 -0.12 7.44
N GLY A 105 10.31 0.74 8.18
CA GLY A 105 10.43 2.16 7.87
C GLY A 105 11.17 2.42 6.55
N THR A 106 12.25 1.69 6.28
CA THR A 106 12.99 1.79 5.00
C THR A 106 12.14 1.31 3.82
N LEU A 107 11.49 0.16 3.93
CA LEU A 107 10.53 -0.33 2.93
C LEU A 107 9.40 0.66 2.64
N ILE A 108 8.85 1.32 3.67
CA ILE A 108 7.81 2.33 3.50
C ILE A 108 8.35 3.54 2.73
N LEU A 109 9.56 4.02 3.04
CA LEU A 109 10.18 5.15 2.34
C LEU A 109 10.49 4.81 0.88
N ASP A 110 11.00 3.61 0.61
CA ASP A 110 11.28 3.15 -0.76
C ASP A 110 9.98 3.02 -1.58
N LEU A 111 8.93 2.44 -0.99
CA LEU A 111 7.60 2.37 -1.61
C LEU A 111 7.00 3.75 -1.86
N GLN A 112 7.18 4.70 -0.93
CA GLN A 112 6.72 6.08 -1.13
C GLN A 112 7.46 6.78 -2.27
N ALA A 113 8.76 6.54 -2.42
CA ALA A 113 9.56 7.08 -3.51
C ALA A 113 9.14 6.50 -4.87
N GLU A 114 8.86 5.20 -4.95
CA GLU A 114 8.34 4.57 -6.16
C GLU A 114 6.95 5.10 -6.52
N ILE A 115 6.04 5.23 -5.54
CA ILE A 115 4.69 5.78 -5.76
C ILE A 115 4.77 7.24 -6.25
N GLN A 116 5.66 8.06 -5.70
CA GLN A 116 5.88 9.43 -6.19
C GLN A 116 6.42 9.46 -7.61
N HIS A 117 7.30 8.53 -7.98
CA HIS A 117 7.81 8.43 -9.35
C HIS A 117 6.73 8.02 -10.35
N VAL A 118 5.89 7.05 -10.01
CA VAL A 118 4.78 6.59 -10.87
C VAL A 118 3.67 7.64 -10.95
N GLY A 119 3.41 8.38 -9.87
CA GLY A 119 2.44 9.49 -9.86
C GLY A 119 2.82 10.68 -10.75
N ASN A 120 4.10 10.80 -11.14
CA ASN A 120 4.59 11.82 -12.06
C ASN A 120 4.70 11.33 -13.52
N CYS A 121 4.37 10.06 -13.80
CA CYS A 121 4.34 9.57 -15.17
C CYS A 121 3.12 10.18 -15.91
N PRO A 122 3.31 10.66 -17.15
CA PRO A 122 2.19 11.16 -17.93
C PRO A 122 1.23 10.03 -18.27
N ILE A 123 -0.06 10.21 -17.96
CA ILE A 123 -1.10 9.21 -18.25
C ILE A 123 -1.59 9.25 -19.70
N ASP A 124 -1.37 10.38 -20.37
CA ASP A 124 -1.77 10.66 -21.74
C ASP A 124 -0.97 11.84 -22.36
N CYS A 125 -1.20 12.12 -23.64
CA CYS A 125 -0.57 13.25 -24.33
C CYS A 125 -1.00 14.62 -23.77
N ALA A 126 -2.19 14.74 -23.17
CA ALA A 126 -2.63 15.97 -22.53
C ALA A 126 -1.79 16.31 -21.29
N SER A 127 -1.45 15.30 -20.49
CA SER A 127 -0.56 15.42 -19.33
C SER A 127 0.86 15.84 -19.76
N ILE A 128 1.36 15.25 -20.84
CA ILE A 128 2.64 15.66 -21.47
C ILE A 128 2.57 17.12 -21.90
N TYR A 129 1.46 17.54 -22.51
CA TYR A 129 1.25 18.94 -22.89
C TYR A 129 1.19 19.86 -21.66
N TYR A 130 0.49 19.49 -20.59
CA TYR A 130 0.47 20.32 -19.38
C TYR A 130 1.83 20.44 -18.69
N ASN A 131 2.71 19.44 -18.86
CA ASN A 131 4.10 19.48 -18.42
C ASN A 131 5.02 20.37 -19.29
N GLY A 132 4.46 21.12 -20.24
CA GLY A 132 5.18 22.14 -21.02
C GLY A 132 5.74 21.65 -22.36
N VAL A 133 5.54 20.37 -22.70
CA VAL A 133 5.96 19.82 -24.00
C VAL A 133 5.01 20.31 -25.09
N ARG A 134 5.57 20.76 -26.22
CA ARG A 134 4.80 21.37 -27.34
C ARG A 134 5.11 20.76 -28.70
N ARG A 135 6.06 19.82 -28.78
CA ARG A 135 6.47 19.21 -30.05
C ARG A 135 5.69 17.93 -30.28
N SER A 136 5.10 17.76 -31.46
CA SER A 136 4.51 16.47 -31.85
C SER A 136 5.59 15.39 -31.99
N GLY A 137 5.24 14.14 -31.67
CA GLY A 137 6.18 13.02 -31.75
C GLY A 137 5.76 11.81 -30.93
N LEU A 138 6.64 10.83 -30.84
CA LEU A 138 6.44 9.66 -30.00
C LEU A 138 6.80 9.96 -28.55
N TYR A 139 5.93 9.50 -27.65
CA TYR A 139 6.10 9.61 -26.21
C TYR A 139 5.60 8.35 -25.52
N THR A 140 6.10 8.10 -24.32
CA THR A 140 5.62 7.02 -23.47
C THR A 140 4.61 7.57 -22.47
N VAL A 141 3.46 6.91 -22.36
CA VAL A 141 2.40 7.22 -21.39
C VAL A 141 2.08 6.00 -20.54
N VAL A 142 1.51 6.22 -19.35
CA VAL A 142 1.09 5.16 -18.43
C VAL A 142 -0.41 5.35 -18.13
N PRO A 143 -1.31 4.82 -18.98
CA PRO A 143 -2.75 5.07 -18.89
C PRO A 143 -3.37 4.69 -17.54
N LEU A 144 -2.90 3.59 -16.93
CA LEU A 144 -3.34 3.11 -15.64
C LEU A 144 -2.11 2.83 -14.76
N LEU A 145 -2.18 3.17 -13.46
CA LEU A 145 -1.05 3.03 -12.52
C LEU A 145 -0.48 1.60 -12.43
N ALA A 146 -1.27 0.58 -12.77
CA ALA A 146 -0.88 -0.83 -12.78
C ALA A 146 -0.66 -1.41 -14.19
N SER A 147 -0.81 -0.61 -15.26
CA SER A 147 -0.58 -1.05 -16.63
C SER A 147 0.86 -0.84 -17.06
N MET A 148 1.28 -1.59 -18.08
CA MET A 148 2.58 -1.36 -18.71
C MET A 148 2.59 0.00 -19.43
N PRO A 149 3.75 0.69 -19.50
CA PRO A 149 3.89 1.90 -20.31
C PRO A 149 3.63 1.60 -21.79
N VAL A 150 2.96 2.51 -22.47
CA VAL A 150 2.60 2.41 -23.89
C VAL A 150 3.24 3.56 -24.65
N GLU A 151 3.86 3.27 -25.79
CA GLU A 151 4.34 4.31 -26.70
C GLU A 151 3.18 4.79 -27.58
N VAL A 152 3.01 6.11 -27.66
CA VAL A 152 1.93 6.77 -28.40
C VAL A 152 2.49 7.92 -29.22
N TYR A 153 1.82 8.23 -30.34
CA TYR A 153 2.08 9.47 -31.06
C TYR A 153 1.21 10.59 -30.47
N CYS A 154 1.86 11.64 -29.94
CA CYS A 154 1.18 12.84 -29.48
C CYS A 154 1.18 13.91 -30.58
N ASP A 155 -0.01 14.35 -30.97
CA ASP A 155 -0.20 15.55 -31.78
C ASP A 155 -0.32 16.76 -30.85
N MET A 156 0.70 17.62 -30.91
CA MET A 156 0.78 18.87 -30.15
C MET A 156 0.49 20.10 -31.01
N ASP A 157 0.39 19.94 -32.33
CA ASP A 157 0.24 21.01 -33.31
C ASP A 157 -1.24 21.35 -33.53
N THR A 158 -2.13 20.36 -33.42
CA THR A 158 -3.58 20.49 -33.63
C THR A 158 -4.30 20.91 -32.34
N ASP A 159 -4.09 22.13 -31.87
CA ASP A 159 -4.60 22.62 -30.57
C ASP A 159 -4.07 21.86 -29.34
N GLY A 160 -3.01 21.05 -29.49
CA GLY A 160 -2.23 20.49 -28.39
C GLY A 160 -2.80 19.25 -27.68
N GLY A 161 -1.93 18.33 -27.26
CA GLY A 161 -2.25 17.31 -26.26
C GLY A 161 -3.17 16.18 -26.73
N TRP A 162 -3.21 15.90 -28.03
CA TRP A 162 -3.98 14.78 -28.59
C TRP A 162 -3.16 13.50 -28.61
N THR A 163 -3.75 12.41 -28.14
CA THR A 163 -3.20 11.05 -28.30
C THR A 163 -3.78 10.45 -29.58
N VAL A 164 -2.95 10.18 -30.59
CA VAL A 164 -3.39 9.60 -31.86
C VAL A 164 -3.60 8.09 -31.68
N ILE A 165 -4.81 7.62 -31.98
CA ILE A 165 -5.22 6.21 -31.83
C ILE A 165 -5.28 5.45 -33.16
N GLN A 166 -5.40 6.18 -34.28
CA GLN A 166 -5.36 5.62 -35.62
C GLN A 166 -4.76 6.64 -36.59
N ARG A 167 -3.96 6.16 -37.55
CA ARG A 167 -3.43 7.00 -38.62
C ARG A 167 -3.35 6.26 -39.95
N ARG A 168 -3.86 6.88 -41.01
CA ARG A 168 -3.73 6.47 -42.43
C ARG A 168 -3.10 7.62 -43.23
N VAL A 169 -2.09 7.35 -44.04
CA VAL A 169 -1.35 8.38 -44.78
C VAL A 169 -0.88 7.96 -46.18
N ASP A 170 -0.53 6.68 -46.39
CA ASP A 170 0.18 6.26 -47.61
C ASP A 170 -0.11 4.82 -48.09
N GLY A 171 -0.86 4.04 -47.31
CA GLY A 171 -1.19 2.65 -47.57
C GLY A 171 -0.03 1.68 -47.31
N SER A 172 0.96 2.05 -46.48
CA SER A 172 2.09 1.18 -46.14
C SER A 172 1.71 0.00 -45.25
N VAL A 173 0.63 0.12 -44.48
CA VAL A 173 0.18 -0.92 -43.53
C VAL A 173 -1.16 -1.50 -43.96
N SER A 174 -1.25 -2.83 -43.98
CA SER A 174 -2.53 -3.52 -44.16
C SER A 174 -3.37 -3.43 -42.89
N PHE A 175 -4.63 -3.01 -43.04
CA PHE A 175 -5.65 -2.97 -41.98
C PHE A 175 -6.60 -4.17 -42.05
N ASP A 176 -6.41 -5.07 -43.02
CA ASP A 176 -7.05 -6.39 -43.05
C ASP A 176 -6.35 -7.29 -42.03
N ARG A 177 -6.86 -7.27 -40.80
CA ARG A 177 -6.22 -7.82 -39.59
C ARG A 177 -7.22 -8.56 -38.72
N SER A 178 -6.72 -9.54 -37.97
CA SER A 178 -7.53 -10.35 -37.05
C SER A 178 -7.98 -9.57 -35.81
N TRP A 179 -8.97 -10.12 -35.08
CA TRP A 179 -9.42 -9.60 -33.78
C TRP A 179 -8.26 -9.37 -32.82
N ARG A 180 -7.34 -10.35 -32.74
CA ARG A 180 -6.19 -10.29 -31.83
C ARG A 180 -5.26 -9.12 -32.17
N GLU A 181 -5.01 -8.90 -33.45
CA GLU A 181 -4.16 -7.78 -33.90
C GLU A 181 -4.84 -6.43 -33.66
N TYR A 182 -6.14 -6.30 -33.90
CA TYR A 182 -6.88 -5.08 -33.57
C TYR A 182 -6.92 -4.79 -32.06
N ARG A 183 -7.02 -5.84 -31.24
CA ARG A 183 -6.95 -5.74 -29.79
C ARG A 183 -5.58 -5.25 -29.32
N ASP A 184 -4.52 -5.90 -29.79
CA ASP A 184 -3.14 -5.69 -29.33
C ASP A 184 -2.49 -4.44 -29.97
N GLY A 185 -2.98 -4.02 -31.14
CA GLY A 185 -2.41 -2.93 -31.94
C GLY A 185 -1.47 -3.44 -33.05
N PHE A 186 -1.33 -2.63 -34.11
CA PHE A 186 -0.45 -2.94 -35.24
C PHE A 186 -0.02 -1.70 -36.03
N GLY A 187 1.01 -1.86 -36.85
CA GLY A 187 1.54 -0.81 -37.72
C GLY A 187 2.80 -0.19 -37.16
N ASP A 188 3.07 1.04 -37.58
CA ASP A 188 4.24 1.83 -37.17
C ASP A 188 3.78 3.23 -36.76
N LEU A 189 4.07 3.61 -35.52
CA LEU A 189 3.68 4.90 -34.94
C LEU A 189 4.30 6.10 -35.70
N HIS A 190 5.36 5.89 -36.49
CA HIS A 190 5.92 6.89 -37.39
C HIS A 190 5.14 7.08 -38.70
N SER A 191 4.27 6.14 -39.09
CA SER A 191 3.51 6.15 -40.35
C SER A 191 2.03 5.81 -40.15
N GLU A 192 1.60 4.59 -40.50
CA GLU A 192 0.23 4.10 -40.36
C GLU A 192 0.11 3.08 -39.24
N PHE A 193 -0.90 3.22 -38.40
CA PHE A 193 -1.11 2.31 -37.27
C PHE A 193 -2.54 2.32 -36.75
N TRP A 194 -2.86 1.27 -36.00
CA TRP A 194 -3.96 1.19 -35.07
C TRP A 194 -3.37 0.94 -33.68
N LEU A 195 -3.67 1.80 -32.71
CA LEU A 195 -3.02 1.75 -31.40
C LEU A 195 -3.31 0.45 -30.64
N GLY A 196 -4.47 -0.16 -30.89
CA GLY A 196 -4.94 -1.35 -30.18
C GLY A 196 -6.15 -1.04 -29.32
N ASN A 197 -7.23 -1.83 -29.46
CA ASN A 197 -8.47 -1.57 -28.72
C ASN A 197 -8.27 -1.61 -27.20
N ASN A 198 -7.38 -2.46 -26.68
CA ASN A 198 -7.05 -2.46 -25.25
C ASN A 198 -6.49 -1.11 -24.80
N HIS A 199 -5.51 -0.58 -25.53
CA HIS A 199 -4.91 0.71 -25.20
C HIS A 199 -5.90 1.86 -25.36
N ILE A 200 -6.77 1.82 -26.36
CA ILE A 200 -7.81 2.84 -26.57
C ILE A 200 -8.86 2.79 -25.44
N HIS A 201 -9.27 1.59 -25.01
CA HIS A 201 -10.14 1.39 -23.85
C HIS A 201 -9.50 1.94 -22.57
N GLU A 202 -8.25 1.55 -22.27
CA GLU A 202 -7.51 2.03 -21.10
C GLU A 202 -7.35 3.55 -21.09
N LEU A 203 -7.12 4.18 -22.26
CA LEU A 203 -7.04 5.64 -22.38
C LEU A 203 -8.40 6.31 -22.16
N SER A 204 -9.45 5.82 -22.84
CA SER A 204 -10.77 6.44 -22.84
C SER A 204 -11.58 6.23 -21.54
N THR A 205 -11.16 5.31 -20.67
CA THR A 205 -11.84 5.04 -19.38
C THR A 205 -11.23 5.74 -18.17
N GLN A 206 -10.11 6.46 -18.34
CA GLN A 206 -9.53 7.29 -17.26
C GLN A 206 -10.43 8.45 -16.83
N GLY A 207 -11.38 8.86 -17.68
CA GLY A 207 -12.29 9.97 -17.46
C GLY A 207 -13.11 10.25 -18.70
N ASP A 208 -13.67 11.45 -18.83
CA ASP A 208 -14.39 11.85 -20.04
C ASP A 208 -13.40 12.24 -21.14
N TYR A 209 -13.38 11.51 -22.26
CA TYR A 209 -12.55 11.83 -23.43
C TYR A 209 -13.39 12.30 -24.61
N SER A 210 -12.82 13.21 -25.39
CA SER A 210 -13.32 13.64 -26.69
C SER A 210 -12.54 12.95 -27.81
N LEU A 211 -13.21 12.65 -28.92
CA LEU A 211 -12.62 12.10 -30.14
C LEU A 211 -12.62 13.15 -31.24
N ARG A 212 -11.47 13.36 -31.87
CA ARG A 212 -11.33 14.14 -33.11
C ARG A 212 -10.90 13.22 -34.25
N ILE A 213 -11.52 13.39 -35.41
CA ILE A 213 -11.20 12.69 -36.64
C ILE A 213 -10.86 13.73 -37.69
N ASP A 214 -9.60 13.77 -38.11
CA ASP A 214 -9.14 14.63 -39.20
C ASP A 214 -9.08 13.84 -40.51
N LEU A 215 -9.59 14.43 -41.58
CA LEU A 215 -9.81 13.81 -42.89
C LEU A 215 -9.20 14.68 -43.99
N GLU A 216 -8.53 14.05 -44.95
CA GLU A 216 -7.91 14.72 -46.09
C GLU A 216 -8.20 13.95 -47.38
N ASP A 217 -8.63 14.65 -48.43
CA ASP A 217 -8.89 14.06 -49.73
C ASP A 217 -7.70 14.21 -50.71
N TRP A 218 -7.86 13.69 -51.92
CA TRP A 218 -6.82 13.76 -52.95
C TRP A 218 -6.65 15.16 -53.58
N SER A 219 -7.55 16.10 -53.25
CA SER A 219 -7.48 17.51 -53.62
C SER A 219 -6.95 18.40 -52.49
N ILE A 220 -6.36 17.81 -51.43
CA ILE A 220 -5.81 18.49 -50.24
C ILE A 220 -6.89 19.28 -49.48
N GLN A 221 -8.16 18.91 -49.62
CA GLN A 221 -9.22 19.49 -48.81
C GLN A 221 -9.20 18.80 -47.45
N HIS A 222 -9.19 19.61 -46.39
CA HIS A 222 -9.20 19.13 -45.02
C HIS A 222 -10.59 19.30 -44.42
N LYS A 223 -11.08 18.26 -43.75
CA LYS A 223 -12.26 18.31 -42.90
C LYS A 223 -12.01 17.58 -41.59
N HIS A 224 -12.87 17.82 -40.62
CA HIS A 224 -12.80 17.16 -39.33
C HIS A 224 -14.18 16.91 -38.73
N ALA A 225 -14.27 15.89 -37.90
CA ALA A 225 -15.36 15.61 -36.98
C ALA A 225 -14.84 15.62 -35.54
N LEU A 226 -15.63 16.13 -34.61
CA LEU A 226 -15.32 16.18 -33.19
C LEU A 226 -16.52 15.66 -32.40
N TYR A 227 -16.30 14.68 -31.52
CA TYR A 227 -17.27 14.13 -30.59
C TYR A 227 -16.83 14.47 -29.17
N GLN A 228 -17.71 15.07 -28.38
CA GLN A 228 -17.41 15.49 -27.01
C GLN A 228 -17.21 14.32 -26.05
N SER A 229 -17.84 13.18 -26.32
CA SER A 229 -17.72 11.96 -25.54
C SER A 229 -17.37 10.81 -26.48
N PHE A 230 -16.36 10.03 -26.09
CA PHE A 230 -15.89 8.82 -26.76
C PHE A 230 -15.46 7.79 -25.71
N VAL A 231 -16.03 6.59 -25.79
CA VAL A 231 -15.66 5.43 -24.96
C VAL A 231 -15.71 4.17 -25.81
N GLU A 232 -14.73 3.29 -25.66
CA GLU A 232 -14.79 1.90 -26.12
C GLU A 232 -15.03 1.00 -24.90
N ASP A 233 -16.09 0.19 -24.88
CA ASP A 233 -16.40 -0.71 -23.76
C ASP A 233 -15.90 -2.14 -24.05
N GLU A 234 -14.81 -2.56 -23.39
CA GLU A 234 -14.21 -3.89 -23.56
C GLU A 234 -15.16 -5.03 -23.16
N GLU A 235 -15.96 -4.87 -22.09
CA GLU A 235 -16.88 -5.92 -21.61
C GLU A 235 -17.93 -6.28 -22.69
N HIS A 236 -18.20 -5.34 -23.59
CA HIS A 236 -19.10 -5.48 -24.72
C HIS A 236 -18.37 -5.43 -26.07
N GLN A 237 -17.20 -6.09 -26.19
CA GLN A 237 -16.47 -6.22 -27.46
C GLN A 237 -16.06 -4.86 -28.08
N TYR A 238 -15.49 -3.98 -27.25
CA TYR A 238 -15.11 -2.60 -27.60
C TYR A 238 -16.25 -1.81 -28.21
N ARG A 239 -17.44 -1.89 -27.61
CA ARG A 239 -18.63 -1.20 -28.09
C ARG A 239 -18.38 0.31 -28.13
N LEU A 240 -18.68 0.94 -29.27
CA LEU A 240 -18.53 2.38 -29.44
C LEU A 240 -19.62 3.14 -28.70
N HIS A 241 -19.22 4.15 -27.93
CA HIS A 241 -20.11 5.18 -27.43
C HIS A 241 -19.60 6.55 -27.84
N VAL A 242 -20.36 7.28 -28.66
CA VAL A 242 -20.00 8.63 -29.13
C VAL A 242 -21.17 9.60 -29.07
N SER A 243 -20.92 10.84 -28.65
CA SER A 243 -21.95 11.89 -28.64
C SER A 243 -21.39 13.30 -28.70
N GLY A 244 -22.27 14.28 -28.87
CA GLY A 244 -21.90 15.71 -28.92
C GLY A 244 -21.12 16.08 -30.18
N PHE A 245 -21.59 15.60 -31.35
CA PHE A 245 -20.97 15.87 -32.64
C PHE A 245 -20.87 17.37 -32.95
N SER A 246 -19.73 17.75 -33.51
CA SER A 246 -19.47 19.04 -34.18
C SER A 246 -18.39 18.84 -35.24
N GLY A 247 -18.16 19.82 -36.11
CA GLY A 247 -17.09 19.76 -37.10
C GLY A 247 -17.49 20.33 -38.46
N THR A 248 -16.72 19.98 -39.48
CA THR A 248 -16.85 20.52 -40.86
C THR A 248 -17.36 19.49 -41.87
N VAL A 249 -17.38 18.20 -41.51
CA VAL A 249 -18.18 17.17 -42.19
C VAL A 249 -19.60 17.14 -41.61
N GLN A 250 -20.51 16.41 -42.27
CA GLN A 250 -21.74 15.97 -41.62
C GLN A 250 -21.46 14.73 -40.76
N ASP A 251 -22.27 14.52 -39.73
CA ASP A 251 -22.11 13.37 -38.85
C ASP A 251 -22.37 12.07 -39.62
N SER A 252 -21.35 11.25 -39.78
CA SER A 252 -21.47 9.91 -40.35
C SER A 252 -21.15 8.82 -39.35
N PHE A 253 -20.67 9.19 -38.16
CA PHE A 253 -20.17 8.24 -37.18
C PHE A 253 -21.14 8.10 -36.00
N GLY A 254 -21.64 9.22 -35.46
CA GLY A 254 -22.53 9.23 -34.29
C GLY A 254 -23.84 8.50 -34.54
N TRP A 255 -24.69 9.00 -35.42
CA TRP A 255 -26.01 8.40 -35.61
C TRP A 255 -26.02 6.97 -36.18
N TYR A 256 -24.94 6.54 -36.87
CA TYR A 256 -24.89 5.24 -37.57
C TYR A 256 -24.07 4.18 -36.84
N HIS A 257 -22.93 4.56 -36.25
CA HIS A 257 -21.96 3.64 -35.64
C HIS A 257 -22.02 3.63 -34.10
N ASP A 258 -22.66 4.61 -33.45
CA ASP A 258 -22.86 4.60 -32.00
C ASP A 258 -23.58 3.31 -31.57
N LYS A 259 -23.14 2.75 -30.43
CA LYS A 259 -23.65 1.52 -29.80
C LYS A 259 -23.40 0.25 -30.59
N GLN A 260 -22.54 0.26 -31.60
CA GLN A 260 -22.16 -0.94 -32.34
C GLN A 260 -20.93 -1.60 -31.73
N HIS A 261 -20.86 -2.92 -31.84
CA HIS A 261 -19.73 -3.72 -31.36
C HIS A 261 -18.61 -3.64 -32.39
N PHE A 262 -17.36 -3.72 -31.94
CA PHE A 262 -16.24 -3.85 -32.86
C PHE A 262 -16.29 -5.24 -33.53
N SER A 263 -15.87 -5.34 -34.78
CA SER A 263 -15.85 -6.61 -35.51
C SER A 263 -14.70 -6.62 -36.50
N THR A 264 -14.12 -7.80 -36.73
CA THR A 264 -12.99 -8.06 -37.63
C THR A 264 -13.33 -9.19 -38.60
N PRO A 265 -12.58 -9.40 -39.69
CA PRO A 265 -12.89 -10.42 -40.69
C PRO A 265 -13.03 -11.84 -40.10
N ASP A 266 -12.23 -12.17 -39.08
CA ASP A 266 -12.22 -13.46 -38.40
C ASP A 266 -13.32 -13.64 -37.33
N THR A 267 -14.13 -12.62 -37.03
CA THR A 267 -15.24 -12.73 -36.06
C THR A 267 -16.55 -13.16 -36.72
N GLY A 268 -16.55 -13.49 -38.02
CA GLY A 268 -17.74 -13.93 -38.75
C GLY A 268 -18.72 -12.80 -39.11
N ASN A 269 -18.30 -11.53 -39.01
CA ASN A 269 -19.09 -10.40 -39.46
C ASN A 269 -18.83 -10.16 -40.96
N ILE A 270 -19.86 -10.37 -41.78
CA ILE A 270 -19.80 -10.24 -43.25
C ILE A 270 -19.30 -8.86 -43.68
N CYS A 271 -19.67 -7.79 -42.96
CA CYS A 271 -19.22 -6.44 -43.31
C CYS A 271 -17.72 -6.24 -43.06
N ALA A 272 -17.18 -6.86 -42.00
CA ALA A 272 -15.75 -6.82 -41.74
C ALA A 272 -14.97 -7.60 -42.81
N GLU A 273 -15.50 -8.75 -43.26
CA GLU A 273 -14.93 -9.55 -44.34
C GLU A 273 -14.94 -8.80 -45.69
N ILE A 274 -16.07 -8.20 -46.07
CA ILE A 274 -16.20 -7.44 -47.33
C ILE A 274 -15.37 -6.15 -47.31
N SER A 275 -15.28 -5.49 -46.16
CA SER A 275 -14.54 -4.23 -46.01
C SER A 275 -13.04 -4.42 -45.75
N HIS A 276 -12.59 -5.67 -45.58
CA HIS A 276 -11.20 -6.04 -45.32
C HIS A 276 -10.58 -5.28 -44.13
N GLY A 277 -11.31 -5.17 -43.02
CA GLY A 277 -10.82 -4.42 -41.86
C GLY A 277 -11.74 -4.45 -40.64
N GLY A 278 -11.18 -4.08 -39.50
CA GLY A 278 -11.87 -4.00 -38.22
C GLY A 278 -12.58 -2.66 -38.03
N TRP A 279 -13.87 -2.68 -37.64
CA TRP A 279 -14.65 -1.48 -37.40
C TRP A 279 -15.91 -1.74 -36.58
N TRP A 280 -16.58 -0.66 -36.16
CA TRP A 280 -17.91 -0.68 -35.55
C TRP A 280 -19.00 -0.76 -36.62
N TYR A 281 -19.18 -1.93 -37.24
CA TYR A 281 -20.11 -2.08 -38.36
C TYR A 281 -21.59 -2.12 -37.91
N ASN A 282 -22.47 -1.49 -38.69
CA ASN A 282 -23.94 -1.56 -38.57
C ASN A 282 -24.52 -1.59 -39.97
N GLN A 283 -25.05 -2.72 -40.45
CA GLN A 283 -25.38 -2.87 -41.88
C GLN A 283 -24.21 -2.38 -42.78
N CYS A 284 -23.00 -2.73 -42.34
CA CYS A 284 -21.72 -2.26 -42.82
C CYS A 284 -21.39 -0.85 -42.34
N PHE A 285 -21.25 0.14 -43.22
CA PHE A 285 -20.70 1.43 -42.79
C PHE A 285 -21.30 2.62 -43.52
N TYR A 286 -21.31 3.76 -42.82
CA TYR A 286 -21.47 5.09 -43.40
C TYR A 286 -20.16 5.89 -43.34
N ALA A 287 -19.27 5.50 -42.42
CA ALA A 287 -17.85 5.84 -42.43
C ALA A 287 -17.02 4.58 -42.15
N ASN A 288 -15.96 4.35 -42.92
CA ASN A 288 -15.00 3.25 -42.71
C ASN A 288 -13.59 3.80 -42.84
N LEU A 289 -12.90 4.01 -41.72
CA LEU A 289 -11.56 4.61 -41.71
C LEU A 289 -10.44 3.56 -41.78
N ASN A 290 -10.79 2.29 -41.57
CA ASN A 290 -9.87 1.17 -41.54
C ASN A 290 -9.89 0.36 -42.85
N GLY A 291 -10.65 0.80 -43.86
CA GLY A 291 -10.69 0.16 -45.17
C GLY A 291 -9.37 0.21 -45.96
N VAL A 292 -9.41 -0.39 -47.14
CA VAL A 292 -8.32 -0.48 -48.11
C VAL A 292 -7.93 0.90 -48.63
N TYR A 293 -6.63 1.15 -48.64
CA TYR A 293 -6.06 2.40 -49.16
C TYR A 293 -6.04 2.38 -50.69
N TYR A 294 -6.93 3.14 -51.34
CA TYR A 294 -6.95 3.27 -52.81
C TYR A 294 -6.36 4.61 -53.24
N ARG A 295 -5.20 4.53 -53.91
CA ARG A 295 -4.52 5.71 -54.45
C ARG A 295 -5.36 6.39 -55.53
N GLY A 296 -5.49 7.72 -55.44
CA GLY A 296 -6.25 8.53 -56.40
C GLY A 296 -7.74 8.70 -56.08
N GLY A 297 -8.23 8.11 -55.00
CA GLY A 297 -9.57 8.36 -54.47
C GLY A 297 -10.62 7.44 -55.07
N HIS A 298 -11.00 7.69 -56.31
CA HIS A 298 -12.01 6.86 -56.97
C HIS A 298 -11.47 5.48 -57.31
N TYR A 299 -12.21 4.44 -56.93
CA TYR A 299 -11.87 3.06 -57.25
C TYR A 299 -13.09 2.31 -57.76
N THR A 300 -12.85 1.22 -58.49
CA THR A 300 -13.90 0.35 -59.02
C THR A 300 -13.73 -1.07 -58.52
N PRO A 301 -14.82 -1.77 -58.14
CA PRO A 301 -14.74 -3.15 -57.63
C PRO A 301 -14.25 -4.18 -58.66
N LYS A 302 -14.28 -3.83 -59.96
CA LYS A 302 -14.15 -4.77 -61.10
C LYS A 302 -12.84 -5.54 -61.24
N GLY A 303 -11.84 -5.32 -60.38
CA GLY A 303 -10.53 -5.97 -60.47
C GLY A 303 -10.19 -7.00 -59.38
N ARG A 304 -10.93 -7.04 -58.26
CA ARG A 304 -10.53 -7.81 -57.06
C ARG A 304 -11.53 -8.85 -56.57
N GLY A 305 -12.69 -8.98 -57.21
CA GLY A 305 -13.77 -9.82 -56.68
C GLY A 305 -14.38 -9.26 -55.39
N SER A 306 -14.19 -7.96 -55.12
CA SER A 306 -14.75 -7.29 -53.95
C SER A 306 -16.28 -7.28 -54.03
N LEU A 307 -16.91 -7.73 -52.95
CA LEU A 307 -18.37 -7.89 -52.84
C LEU A 307 -19.09 -6.58 -52.50
N GLY A 308 -18.34 -5.49 -52.29
CA GLY A 308 -18.86 -4.19 -51.93
C GLY A 308 -17.76 -3.11 -51.88
N PRO A 309 -18.09 -1.90 -51.40
CA PRO A 309 -17.10 -0.88 -51.12
C PRO A 309 -16.25 -1.25 -49.89
N ASP A 310 -14.94 -1.14 -50.02
CA ASP A 310 -13.96 -1.53 -49.01
C ASP A 310 -12.91 -0.44 -48.72
N GLY A 311 -13.08 0.78 -49.23
CA GLY A 311 -12.11 1.87 -49.11
C GLY A 311 -12.14 2.64 -47.79
N ILE A 312 -11.28 3.65 -47.66
CA ILE A 312 -11.29 4.60 -46.54
C ILE A 312 -12.37 5.66 -46.81
N VAL A 313 -13.58 5.47 -46.30
CA VAL A 313 -14.77 6.22 -46.70
C VAL A 313 -15.30 7.10 -45.56
N TRP A 314 -15.73 8.31 -45.92
CA TRP A 314 -16.66 9.13 -45.12
C TRP A 314 -17.81 9.56 -46.03
N TYR A 315 -18.90 8.79 -46.05
CA TYR A 315 -19.93 8.88 -47.09
C TYR A 315 -20.46 10.31 -47.24
N SER A 316 -20.88 10.93 -46.14
CA SER A 316 -21.53 12.26 -46.18
C SER A 316 -20.66 13.40 -46.74
N TRP A 317 -19.35 13.21 -46.85
CA TRP A 317 -18.47 14.20 -47.47
C TRP A 317 -18.35 14.01 -48.99
N LYS A 318 -18.32 12.76 -49.46
CA LYS A 318 -18.07 12.45 -50.87
C LYS A 318 -19.30 12.00 -51.64
N ASP A 319 -20.41 11.75 -50.94
CA ASP A 319 -21.65 11.18 -51.47
C ASP A 319 -21.38 9.93 -52.32
N SER A 320 -20.44 9.10 -51.85
CA SER A 320 -20.00 7.91 -52.55
C SER A 320 -19.27 6.96 -51.61
N ASP A 321 -19.62 5.67 -51.69
CA ASP A 321 -18.86 4.61 -51.04
C ASP A 321 -17.59 4.20 -51.81
N TYR A 322 -17.38 4.72 -53.03
CA TYR A 322 -16.28 4.35 -53.92
C TYR A 322 -15.23 5.46 -54.05
N TYR A 323 -15.09 6.27 -53.00
CA TYR A 323 -14.03 7.27 -52.85
C TYR A 323 -13.23 7.01 -51.57
N SER A 324 -11.97 6.60 -51.72
CA SER A 324 -11.05 6.37 -50.61
C SER A 324 -10.28 7.66 -50.28
N LEU A 325 -10.33 8.11 -49.03
CA LEU A 325 -9.64 9.31 -48.56
C LEU A 325 -8.11 9.14 -48.62
N ARG A 326 -7.39 10.25 -48.72
CA ARG A 326 -5.94 10.25 -48.83
C ARG A 326 -5.25 10.11 -47.48
N LYS A 327 -5.76 10.81 -46.46
CA LYS A 327 -5.27 10.71 -45.08
C LYS A 327 -6.41 10.76 -44.09
N VAL A 328 -6.24 10.05 -43.00
CA VAL A 328 -7.15 10.04 -41.86
C VAL A 328 -6.34 9.96 -40.58
N SER A 329 -6.77 10.64 -39.53
CA SER A 329 -6.23 10.44 -38.19
C SER A 329 -7.34 10.53 -37.17
N MET A 330 -7.44 9.53 -36.31
CA MET A 330 -8.32 9.54 -35.14
C MET A 330 -7.47 9.79 -33.90
N MET A 331 -7.91 10.71 -33.06
CA MET A 331 -7.16 11.11 -31.87
C MET A 331 -8.10 11.47 -30.72
N ILE A 332 -7.68 11.16 -29.50
CA ILE A 332 -8.47 11.39 -28.29
C ILE A 332 -7.75 12.31 -27.31
N ARG A 333 -8.52 13.02 -26.51
CA ARG A 333 -8.02 13.95 -25.49
C ARG A 333 -9.06 14.12 -24.38
N PRO A 334 -8.67 14.35 -23.11
CA PRO A 334 -9.63 14.64 -22.05
C PRO A 334 -10.58 15.78 -22.44
N ARG A 335 -11.87 15.61 -22.20
CA ARG A 335 -12.91 16.59 -22.52
C ARG A 335 -12.71 17.92 -21.76
N SER A 336 -12.16 17.83 -20.56
CA SER A 336 -11.79 18.98 -19.71
C SER A 336 -10.52 19.71 -20.16
N PHE A 337 -9.89 19.26 -21.26
CA PHE A 337 -8.67 19.89 -21.76
C PHE A 337 -8.95 21.32 -22.25
N HIS A 338 -8.11 22.24 -21.79
CA HIS A 338 -8.09 23.61 -22.27
C HIS A 338 -6.65 23.99 -22.61
N THR A 339 -6.47 24.57 -23.80
CA THR A 339 -5.18 25.14 -24.19
C THR A 339 -4.83 26.24 -23.20
N ARG A 340 -3.72 26.08 -22.47
CA ARG A 340 -3.13 27.19 -21.73
C ARG A 340 -2.55 28.14 -22.78
N LEU A 341 -3.27 29.22 -23.08
CA LEU A 341 -2.69 30.36 -23.79
C LEU A 341 -1.45 30.78 -23.00
N SER A 342 -0.28 30.75 -23.64
CA SER A 342 0.93 31.30 -23.06
C SER A 342 0.65 32.76 -22.65
N PRO A 343 1.02 33.18 -21.43
CA PRO A 343 0.86 34.57 -20.98
C PRO A 343 1.52 35.59 -21.91
#